data_AF-A0A919GCM9-F1
#
_entry.id   AF-A0A919GCM9-F1
#
_cell.length_a   1.000
_cell.length_b   1.000
_cell.length_c   1.000
_cell.angle_alpha   90.00
_cell.angle_beta   90.00
_cell.angle_gamma   90.00
#
_symmetry.space_group_name_H-M   'P 1'
#
loop_
_entity.id
_entity.type
_entity.pdbx_description
1 polymer ?
#
loop_
_entity_poly.entity_id
_entity_poly.type
_entity_poly.pdbx_seq_one_letter_code
_entity_poly.pdbx_strand_id
1 'polypeptide(L)'
;MNRRPVPFAVLLLLAALSGCGASDDGSLDAQAGAAAPTCLVHQSKAPGSRYTAGEHADTGSVLELMRYYTANGTKDFCDGRPATGTDRRWTELYTALGGDRAHVAAGARTP
;
A
#
# COMPACT_ATOMS: atom_id res chain seq x y z
N MET A 1 55.96 34.03 -8.29
CA MET A 1 55.46 32.68 -7.96
C MET A 1 53.94 32.75 -7.84
N ASN A 2 53.24 32.19 -8.82
CA ASN A 2 51.80 32.41 -9.07
C ASN A 2 50.92 31.65 -8.05
N ARG A 3 49.97 32.36 -7.42
CA ARG A 3 48.88 31.74 -6.66
C ARG A 3 47.81 31.27 -7.66
N ARG A 4 47.59 29.95 -7.75
CA ARG A 4 46.47 29.37 -8.51
C ARG A 4 45.23 29.34 -7.61
N PRO A 5 44.10 29.95 -7.99
CA PRO A 5 42.86 29.81 -7.25
C PRO A 5 42.28 28.41 -7.49
N VAL A 6 42.10 27.64 -6.42
CA VAL A 6 41.40 26.36 -6.45
C VAL A 6 39.91 26.65 -6.69
N PRO A 7 39.28 26.12 -7.75
CA PRO A 7 37.88 26.39 -8.02
C PRO A 7 37.02 25.64 -6.99
N PHE A 8 36.49 26.38 -6.01
CA PHE A 8 35.48 25.94 -5.04
C PHE A 8 34.15 25.48 -5.68
N ALA A 9 34.03 25.58 -7.01
CA ALA A 9 32.80 25.36 -7.77
C ALA A 9 32.46 23.88 -8.05
N VAL A 10 33.36 22.92 -7.77
CA VAL A 10 33.14 21.51 -8.14
C VAL A 10 32.41 20.70 -7.05
N LEU A 11 32.36 21.17 -5.80
CA LEU A 11 31.85 20.40 -4.66
C LEU A 11 30.33 20.48 -4.44
N LEU A 12 29.59 21.32 -5.16
CA LEU A 12 28.15 21.52 -4.94
C LEU A 12 27.22 20.68 -5.85
N LEU A 13 27.75 19.97 -6.85
CA LEU A 13 26.91 19.25 -7.83
C LEU A 13 26.59 17.79 -7.48
N LEU A 14 27.15 17.23 -6.40
CA LEU A 14 26.98 15.80 -6.08
C LEU A 14 25.93 15.49 -4.99
N ALA A 15 25.26 16.51 -4.43
CA ALA A 15 24.30 16.31 -3.33
C ALA A 15 22.83 16.10 -3.77
N ALA A 16 22.55 16.06 -5.09
CA ALA A 16 21.17 16.07 -5.60
C ALA A 16 20.55 14.68 -5.90
N LEU A 17 21.22 13.56 -5.55
CA LEU A 17 20.76 12.21 -5.92
C LEU A 17 20.29 11.35 -4.74
N SER A 18 20.27 11.86 -3.50
CA SER A 18 19.72 11.15 -2.34
C SER A 18 18.23 11.46 -2.12
N GLY A 19 17.45 11.48 -3.19
CA GLY A 19 16.00 11.37 -3.13
C GLY A 19 15.60 9.90 -2.98
N CYS A 20 15.85 9.30 -1.81
CA CYS A 20 15.17 8.06 -1.44
C CYS A 20 13.70 8.44 -1.18
N GLY A 21 12.93 8.55 -2.26
CA GLY A 21 11.51 8.83 -2.22
C GLY A 21 10.80 7.64 -1.63
N ALA A 22 10.68 7.59 -0.30
CA ALA A 22 9.59 6.88 0.35
C ALA A 22 8.32 7.52 -0.21
N SER A 23 7.78 6.92 -1.27
CA SER A 23 6.53 7.37 -1.87
C SER A 23 5.49 7.33 -0.76
N ASP A 24 4.77 8.43 -0.54
CA ASP A 24 3.76 8.57 0.53
C ASP A 24 2.48 7.75 0.25
N ASP A 25 2.62 6.77 -0.64
CA ASP A 25 1.64 5.87 -1.20
C ASP A 25 1.15 4.86 -0.15
N GLY A 26 -0.13 4.48 -0.23
CA GLY A 26 -0.71 3.59 0.75
C GLY A 26 -0.18 2.15 0.68
N SER A 27 0.18 1.64 1.85
CA SER A 27 0.51 0.25 2.10
C SER A 27 -0.69 -0.46 2.68
N LEU A 28 -0.94 -1.70 2.27
CA LEU A 28 -1.89 -2.55 2.97
C LEU A 28 -1.37 -2.78 4.39
N ASP A 29 -2.19 -2.52 5.39
CA ASP A 29 -2.02 -3.07 6.73
C ASP A 29 -2.64 -4.47 6.73
N ALA A 30 -1.80 -5.47 6.45
CA ALA A 30 -2.19 -6.87 6.43
C ALA A 30 -2.21 -7.51 7.83
N GLN A 31 -2.02 -6.72 8.90
CA GLN A 31 -1.89 -7.21 10.28
C GLN A 31 -0.79 -8.27 10.40
N ALA A 32 0.35 -8.02 9.72
CA ALA A 32 1.47 -8.95 9.67
C ALA A 32 1.97 -9.25 11.10
N GLY A 33 1.94 -10.53 11.49
CA GLY A 33 2.23 -10.99 12.85
C GLY A 33 1.05 -11.69 13.53
N ALA A 34 -0.18 -11.44 13.09
CA ALA A 34 -1.35 -12.25 13.46
C ALA A 34 -1.53 -13.36 12.41
N ALA A 35 -1.16 -14.60 12.76
CA ALA A 35 -1.26 -15.75 11.84
C ALA A 35 -2.67 -15.97 11.27
N ALA A 36 -3.70 -15.49 11.98
CA ALA A 36 -5.07 -15.37 11.52
C ALA A 36 -5.75 -14.25 12.32
N PRO A 37 -5.85 -13.01 11.79
CA PRO A 37 -6.56 -11.95 12.49
C PRO A 37 -8.02 -12.35 12.68
N THR A 38 -8.59 -12.10 13.85
CA THR A 38 -10.01 -12.39 14.15
C THR A 38 -10.96 -11.32 13.60
N CYS A 39 -10.43 -10.14 13.27
CA CYS A 39 -11.14 -8.99 12.72
C CYS A 39 -10.22 -8.19 11.77
N LEU A 40 -10.81 -7.38 10.90
CA LEU A 40 -10.07 -6.49 9.99
C LEU A 40 -9.74 -5.15 10.65
N VAL A 41 -8.56 -4.60 10.37
CA VAL A 41 -8.24 -3.21 10.68
C VAL A 41 -8.62 -2.30 9.53
N HIS A 42 -9.06 -1.08 9.85
CA HIS A 42 -9.28 -0.04 8.86
C HIS A 42 -7.98 0.38 8.21
N GLN A 43 -8.01 0.52 6.88
CA GLN A 43 -6.88 0.97 6.10
C GLN A 43 -6.77 2.49 6.19
N SER A 44 -5.58 3.00 6.51
CA SER A 44 -5.34 4.43 6.71
C SER A 44 -5.19 5.21 5.41
N LYS A 45 -4.76 4.55 4.33
CA LYS A 45 -4.50 5.15 3.01
C LYS A 45 -5.08 4.29 1.88
N ALA A 46 -5.39 4.93 0.75
CA ALA A 46 -5.80 4.25 -0.47
C ALA A 46 -4.65 3.41 -1.08
N PRO A 47 -4.93 2.40 -1.92
CA PRO A 47 -3.87 1.60 -2.54
C PRO A 47 -2.84 2.45 -3.30
N GLY A 48 -1.56 2.25 -2.97
CA GLY A 48 -0.45 2.91 -3.61
C GLY A 48 -0.10 2.38 -5.00
N SER A 49 0.81 3.07 -5.70
CA SER A 49 1.31 2.69 -7.03
C SER A 49 1.86 1.27 -7.10
N ARG A 50 2.46 0.78 -6.01
CA ARG A 50 2.95 -0.61 -5.89
C ARG A 50 1.87 -1.68 -6.13
N TYR A 51 0.58 -1.32 -6.08
CA TYR A 51 -0.51 -2.21 -6.43
C TYR A 51 -1.22 -1.83 -7.74
N THR A 52 -1.17 -0.55 -8.13
CA THR A 52 -2.02 0.01 -9.19
C THR A 52 -1.25 0.34 -10.48
N ALA A 53 0.07 0.22 -10.51
CA ALA A 53 0.92 0.54 -11.67
C ALA A 53 0.88 -0.50 -12.82
N GLY A 54 -0.18 -1.30 -12.92
CA GLY A 54 -0.34 -2.30 -13.98
C GLY A 54 0.80 -3.30 -14.03
N GLU A 55 1.44 -3.46 -15.19
CA GLU A 55 2.60 -4.35 -15.39
C GLU A 55 3.83 -3.95 -14.55
N HIS A 56 3.86 -2.73 -14.03
CA HIS A 56 4.91 -2.22 -13.15
C HIS A 56 4.55 -2.30 -11.65
N ALA A 57 3.40 -2.89 -11.31
CA ALA A 57 3.04 -3.13 -9.91
C ALA A 57 4.03 -4.10 -9.26
N ASP A 58 4.27 -3.92 -7.96
CA ASP A 58 5.08 -4.84 -7.19
C ASP A 58 4.31 -6.15 -7.00
N THR A 59 4.78 -7.21 -7.66
CA THR A 59 4.11 -8.52 -7.65
C THR A 59 3.99 -9.09 -6.23
N GLY A 60 4.99 -8.86 -5.36
CA GLY A 60 4.94 -9.31 -3.96
C GLY A 60 3.79 -8.68 -3.19
N SER A 61 3.65 -7.35 -3.28
CA SER A 61 2.56 -6.58 -2.68
C SER A 61 1.20 -7.03 -3.21
N VAL A 62 1.08 -7.24 -4.52
CA VAL A 62 -0.17 -7.73 -5.14
C VAL A 62 -0.53 -9.12 -4.60
N LEU A 63 0.41 -10.05 -4.55
CA LEU A 63 0.15 -11.40 -4.03
C LEU A 63 -0.21 -11.39 -2.53
N GLU A 64 0.42 -10.51 -1.74
CA GLU A 64 0.05 -10.32 -0.34
C GLU A 64 -1.39 -9.82 -0.18
N LEU A 65 -1.79 -8.81 -0.97
CA LEU A 65 -3.17 -8.31 -1.01
C LEU A 65 -4.17 -9.42 -1.35
N MET A 66 -3.88 -10.19 -2.39
CA MET A 66 -4.73 -11.28 -2.84
C MET A 66 -4.88 -12.35 -1.75
N ARG A 67 -3.77 -12.77 -1.12
CA ARG A 67 -3.77 -13.72 0.00
C ARG A 67 -4.56 -13.19 1.20
N TYR A 68 -4.36 -11.92 1.56
CA TYR A 68 -5.00 -11.32 2.72
C TYR A 68 -6.51 -11.32 2.61
N TYR A 69 -7.07 -10.79 1.51
CA TYR A 69 -8.53 -10.71 1.35
C TYR A 69 -9.16 -12.08 1.14
N THR A 70 -8.50 -13.00 0.44
CA THR A 70 -8.99 -14.38 0.29
C THR A 70 -9.17 -15.08 1.64
N ALA A 71 -8.23 -14.89 2.57
CA ALA A 71 -8.28 -15.53 3.89
C ALA A 71 -9.14 -14.77 4.92
N ASN A 72 -9.27 -13.45 4.77
CA ASN A 72 -9.76 -12.60 5.86
C ASN A 72 -10.92 -11.65 5.49
N GLY A 73 -11.16 -11.38 4.22
CA GLY A 73 -11.99 -10.23 3.80
C GLY A 73 -13.48 -10.29 4.18
N THR A 74 -13.95 -11.43 4.66
CA THR A 74 -15.32 -11.60 5.17
C THR A 74 -15.46 -11.32 6.66
N LYS A 75 -14.36 -11.07 7.37
CA LYS A 75 -14.36 -10.74 8.79
C LYS A 75 -14.88 -9.32 9.02
N ASP A 76 -15.49 -9.10 10.18
CA ASP A 76 -15.91 -7.77 10.61
C ASP A 76 -14.70 -6.91 10.99
N PHE A 77 -14.87 -5.59 10.97
CA PHE A 77 -13.84 -4.67 11.47
C PHE A 77 -13.72 -4.73 12.98
N CYS A 78 -12.50 -4.55 13.49
CA CYS A 78 -12.18 -4.69 14.90
C CYS A 78 -12.92 -3.70 15.81
N ASP A 79 -13.35 -2.55 15.30
CA ASP A 79 -14.14 -1.55 16.03
C ASP A 79 -15.66 -1.72 15.83
N GLY A 80 -16.08 -2.78 15.12
CA GLY A 80 -17.47 -3.07 14.79
C GLY A 80 -18.12 -2.09 13.83
N ARG A 81 -17.36 -1.15 13.23
CA ARG A 81 -17.90 -0.17 12.29
C ARG A 81 -17.93 -0.72 10.86
N PRO A 82 -18.79 -0.16 9.99
CA PRO A 82 -18.79 -0.51 8.57
C PRO A 82 -17.48 -0.12 7.87
N ALA A 83 -17.23 -0.74 6.71
CA ALA A 83 -16.11 -0.38 5.85
C ALA A 83 -16.12 1.12 5.49
N THR A 84 -14.98 1.77 5.65
CA THR A 84 -14.78 3.16 5.20
C THR A 84 -14.65 3.23 3.67
N GLY A 85 -14.66 4.44 3.12
CA GLY A 85 -14.32 4.65 1.71
C GLY A 85 -12.91 4.19 1.35
N THR A 86 -11.97 4.21 2.30
CA THR A 86 -10.62 3.70 2.08
C THR A 86 -10.61 2.18 2.00
N ASP A 87 -11.32 1.50 2.89
CA ASP A 87 -11.41 0.03 2.87
C ASP A 87 -12.06 -0.47 1.58
N ARG A 88 -13.11 0.22 1.10
CA ARG A 88 -13.77 -0.14 -0.17
C ARG A 88 -12.82 -0.05 -1.37
N ARG A 89 -11.94 0.95 -1.43
CA ARG A 89 -10.95 1.03 -2.52
C ARG A 89 -10.00 -0.16 -2.56
N TRP A 90 -9.67 -0.73 -1.39
CA TRP A 90 -8.85 -1.93 -1.31
C TRP A 90 -9.60 -3.19 -1.77
N THR A 91 -10.86 -3.35 -1.38
CA THR A 91 -11.67 -4.50 -1.82
C THR A 91 -12.04 -4.40 -3.30
N GLU A 92 -12.30 -3.20 -3.81
CA GLU A 92 -12.47 -2.93 -5.24
C GLU A 92 -11.22 -3.33 -6.03
N LEU A 93 -10.04 -2.91 -5.57
CA LEU A 93 -8.77 -3.30 -6.20
C LEU A 93 -8.56 -4.82 -6.18
N TYR A 94 -8.80 -5.49 -5.05
CA TYR A 94 -8.76 -6.96 -4.98
C TYR A 94 -9.65 -7.61 -6.05
N THR A 95 -10.88 -7.14 -6.23
CA THR A 95 -11.78 -7.68 -7.25
C THR A 95 -11.35 -7.34 -8.68
N ALA A 96 -10.79 -6.15 -8.91
CA ALA A 96 -10.25 -5.74 -10.22
C ALA A 96 -9.03 -6.58 -10.63
N LEU A 97 -8.24 -7.03 -9.65
CA LEU A 97 -7.12 -7.96 -9.83
C LEU A 97 -7.56 -9.43 -9.98
N GLY A 98 -8.87 -9.70 -10.04
CA GLY A 98 -9.43 -11.04 -10.25
C GLY A 98 -9.80 -11.79 -8.97
N GLY A 99 -9.80 -11.12 -7.81
CA GLY A 99 -10.25 -11.69 -6.55
C GLY A 99 -11.76 -11.98 -6.54
N ASP A 100 -12.17 -13.06 -5.87
CA ASP A 100 -13.58 -13.44 -5.78
C ASP A 100 -14.33 -12.50 -4.81
N ARG A 101 -15.40 -11.86 -5.31
CA ARG A 101 -16.26 -10.97 -4.52
C ARG A 101 -16.84 -11.64 -3.27
N ALA A 102 -17.01 -12.96 -3.26
CA ALA A 102 -17.46 -13.70 -2.09
C ALA A 102 -16.53 -13.49 -0.88
N HIS A 103 -15.24 -13.22 -1.10
CA HIS A 103 -14.27 -12.95 -0.04
C HIS A 103 -14.32 -11.54 0.53
N VAL A 104 -15.11 -10.61 -0.03
CA VAL A 104 -15.19 -9.21 0.45
C VAL A 104 -16.63 -8.69 0.59
N ALA A 105 -17.63 -9.55 0.37
CA ALA A 105 -19.05 -9.19 0.38
C ALA A 105 -19.62 -8.81 1.76
N ALA A 106 -18.96 -9.21 2.86
CA ALA A 106 -19.47 -8.95 4.21
C ALA A 106 -19.37 -7.47 4.60
N GLY A 107 -18.29 -6.78 4.20
CA GLY A 107 -18.07 -5.36 4.51
C GLY A 107 -18.89 -4.37 3.67
N ALA A 108 -19.58 -4.85 2.62
CA ALA A 108 -20.41 -4.03 1.74
C ALA A 108 -21.85 -3.82 2.25
N ARG A 109 -22.24 -4.47 3.36
CA ARG A 109 -23.55 -4.25 3.98
C ARG A 109 -23.58 -2.89 4.67
N THR A 110 -24.01 -1.90 3.90
CA THR A 110 -24.62 -0.68 4.45
C THR A 110 -26.08 -1.04 4.78
N PRO A 111 -26.67 -0.59 5.90
CA PRO A 111 -28.10 -0.76 6.15
C PRO A 111 -28.96 -0.11 5.07
#